data_AF-A0A2E3D0B8-F1
#
_entry.id   AF-A0A2E3D0B8-F1
#
_cell.length_a   1.000
_cell.length_b   1.000
_cell.length_c   1.000
_cell.angle_alpha   90.00
_cell.angle_beta   90.00
_cell.angle_gamma   90.00
#
_symmetry.space_group_name_H-M   'P 1'
#
loop_
_entity.id
_entity.type
_entity.pdbx_description
1 polymer ?
#
loop_
_entity_poly.entity_id
_entity_poly.type
_entity_poly.pdbx_seq_one_letter_code
_entity_poly.pdbx_strand_id
1 'polypeptide(L)'
;MNRMTNDECWQHLNRQLVAKNISELQYEECFSPKGLDDCWSLVLSSGVTYSFYAWETIWGQLRVNADSLLRDGMPVTSAAQFYIDAQAELELTDIVLANVLEECAQTLQGDMQAWLLRQEVNAGQIADMDVDLMQPYLDGHPKAVLNKGRLGWGSDDLAAYAPESNQPLQLRWIAVSESRCTIGCSRRQELDAVVRSAMTEDHYARLVAQVKQISARQNNQHAWILLPVHPWQWQHKIKIHFQEWIASGELLDLGLAGDRYLPLQSIRTLANVDRPQNPNVKLPLTILNTSCYRGIPSKYIEVGARLSDWLDDCCQTDPLLYDLGTMVLREPVGITCAHPRYTRIGDAPYRYHEMLGVIWRDSVQSKLGSDEQAMLMAALLQQDNAGDAVVQHLIIRSGWSPLRWLRKLFDVVVIPLYHLMCQYGVGLVAHGQNLTLILEAGVPKRLAIKDLQGDLRLVDQAFPELESLPEDVQSVLTRLPAPYLMHDLQTGHFVTVLRYLSALMQEKSIVAETVFYAALADAIRDYQGAYPHLQERFALFDLLTPTIKRVCINRVRFKEGYGDRAERPLPILGTDLNNPLLSAVNRSQQEIA
;
A
#
# COMPACT_ATOMS: atom_id res chain seq x y z
N MET A 1 -4.74 9.91 -30.93
CA MET A 1 -4.68 11.25 -30.29
C MET A 1 -3.28 11.82 -30.46
N ASN A 2 -3.15 13.12 -30.71
CA ASN A 2 -1.83 13.77 -30.72
C ASN A 2 -1.23 13.68 -29.32
N ARG A 3 0.06 13.31 -29.20
CA ARG A 3 0.77 13.30 -27.92
C ARG A 3 0.87 14.73 -27.39
N MET A 4 0.53 14.92 -26.12
CA MET A 4 0.75 16.19 -25.44
C MET A 4 2.25 16.51 -25.42
N THR A 5 2.60 17.78 -25.61
CA THR A 5 3.93 18.30 -25.29
C THR A 5 4.20 18.20 -23.79
N ASN A 6 5.48 18.32 -23.38
CA ASN A 6 5.83 18.28 -21.96
C ASN A 6 5.12 19.37 -21.15
N ASP A 7 4.96 20.57 -21.73
CA ASP A 7 4.29 21.70 -21.07
C ASP A 7 2.78 21.46 -20.93
N GLU A 8 2.13 20.92 -21.96
CA GLU A 8 0.70 20.56 -21.90
C GLU A 8 0.45 19.46 -20.86
N CYS A 9 1.34 18.46 -20.81
CA CYS A 9 1.28 17.39 -19.81
C CYS A 9 1.45 17.95 -18.40
N TRP A 10 2.44 18.81 -18.18
CA TRP A 10 2.66 19.46 -16.88
C TRP A 10 1.42 20.24 -16.41
N GLN A 11 0.80 21.02 -17.30
CA GLN A 11 -0.43 21.75 -16.98
C GLN A 11 -1.60 20.81 -16.68
N HIS A 12 -1.76 19.75 -17.46
CA HIS A 12 -2.79 18.74 -17.23
C HIS A 12 -2.63 18.08 -15.86
N LEU A 13 -1.43 17.62 -15.50
CA LEU A 13 -1.16 16.97 -14.22
C LEU A 13 -1.35 17.91 -13.03
N ASN A 14 -1.01 19.19 -13.17
CA ASN A 14 -1.32 20.19 -12.13
C ASN A 14 -2.83 20.32 -11.92
N ARG A 15 -3.63 20.38 -13.00
CA ARG A 15 -5.10 20.42 -12.88
C ARG A 15 -5.66 19.15 -12.23
N GLN A 16 -5.17 17.98 -12.63
CA GLN A 16 -5.57 16.70 -12.04
C GLN A 16 -5.25 16.65 -10.53
N LEU A 17 -4.06 17.11 -10.14
CA LEU A 17 -3.67 17.14 -8.73
C LEU A 17 -4.53 18.12 -7.92
N VAL A 18 -4.90 19.28 -8.47
CA VAL A 18 -5.85 20.21 -7.81
C VAL A 18 -7.24 19.59 -7.69
N ALA A 19 -7.75 18.93 -8.73
CA ALA A 19 -9.03 18.22 -8.69
C ALA A 19 -9.05 17.15 -7.59
N LYS A 20 -7.99 16.33 -7.51
CA LYS A 20 -7.80 15.32 -6.47
C LYS A 20 -7.76 15.97 -5.08
N ASN A 21 -7.04 17.08 -4.92
CA ASN A 21 -6.96 17.80 -3.65
C ASN A 21 -8.32 18.33 -3.21
N ILE A 22 -9.05 19.05 -4.07
CA ILE A 22 -10.39 19.56 -3.73
C ILE A 22 -11.30 18.39 -3.35
N SER A 23 -11.30 17.32 -4.14
CA SER A 23 -12.12 16.12 -3.90
C SER A 23 -11.83 15.44 -2.56
N GLU A 24 -10.58 15.08 -2.29
CA GLU A 24 -10.21 14.33 -1.08
C GLU A 24 -10.25 15.19 0.18
N LEU A 25 -9.89 16.47 0.07
CA LEU A 25 -9.87 17.37 1.23
C LEU A 25 -11.27 17.90 1.54
N GLN A 26 -12.18 17.98 0.56
CA GLN A 26 -13.62 18.10 0.85
C GLN A 26 -14.13 16.87 1.59
N TYR A 27 -13.80 15.67 1.12
CA TYR A 27 -14.19 14.43 1.80
C TYR A 27 -13.65 14.35 3.24
N GLU A 28 -12.45 14.87 3.50
CA GLU A 28 -11.85 14.95 4.84
C GLU A 28 -12.26 16.18 5.67
N GLU A 29 -13.23 16.96 5.17
CA GLU A 29 -13.85 18.12 5.84
C GLU A 29 -12.91 19.32 6.02
N CYS A 30 -11.86 19.44 5.20
CA CYS A 30 -11.06 20.67 5.10
C CYS A 30 -11.79 21.76 4.30
N PHE A 31 -12.68 21.36 3.39
CA PHE A 31 -13.40 22.27 2.51
C PHE A 31 -14.90 22.04 2.55
N SER A 32 -15.67 23.09 2.25
CA SER A 32 -17.12 23.02 2.05
C SER A 32 -17.53 23.77 0.79
N PRO A 33 -17.21 23.22 -0.41
CA PRO A 33 -17.66 23.81 -1.66
C PRO A 33 -19.19 23.93 -1.69
N LYS A 34 -19.69 25.02 -2.28
CA LYS A 34 -21.12 25.26 -2.45
C LYS A 34 -21.47 25.05 -3.91
N GLY A 35 -22.50 24.25 -4.17
CA GLY A 35 -22.97 23.95 -5.51
C GLY A 35 -24.46 24.23 -5.71
N LEU A 36 -24.80 24.53 -6.96
CA LEU A 36 -26.16 24.48 -7.52
C LEU A 36 -26.07 23.57 -8.75
N ASP A 37 -26.86 22.50 -8.75
CA ASP A 37 -26.75 21.40 -9.74
C ASP A 37 -25.31 20.84 -9.79
N ASP A 38 -24.73 20.72 -10.99
CA ASP A 38 -23.39 20.17 -11.19
C ASP A 38 -22.27 21.22 -11.07
N CYS A 39 -22.61 22.50 -10.83
CA CYS A 39 -21.66 23.60 -10.76
C CYS A 39 -21.32 23.96 -9.31
N TRP A 40 -20.04 23.88 -8.97
CA TRP A 40 -19.54 24.06 -7.62
C TRP A 40 -18.54 25.22 -7.53
N SER A 41 -18.50 25.85 -6.36
CA SER A 41 -17.57 26.93 -6.03
C SER A 41 -16.99 26.72 -4.63
N LEU A 42 -15.67 26.81 -4.54
CA LEU A 42 -14.90 26.82 -3.30
C LEU A 42 -14.28 28.22 -3.13
N VAL A 43 -14.83 28.99 -2.20
CA VAL A 43 -14.30 30.31 -1.83
C VAL A 43 -13.37 30.13 -0.62
N LEU A 44 -12.11 30.50 -0.78
CA LEU A 44 -11.09 30.39 0.26
C LEU A 44 -10.95 31.70 1.03
N SER A 45 -10.38 31.63 2.23
CA SER A 45 -10.15 32.75 3.14
C SER A 45 -9.14 33.76 2.58
N SER A 46 -8.31 33.33 1.61
CA SER A 46 -7.44 34.20 0.82
C SER A 46 -8.20 35.13 -0.13
N GLY A 47 -9.51 34.92 -0.33
CA GLY A 47 -10.35 35.63 -1.28
C GLY A 47 -10.38 34.99 -2.67
N VAL A 48 -9.55 33.97 -2.92
CA VAL A 48 -9.50 33.21 -4.17
C VAL A 48 -10.71 32.29 -4.28
N THR A 49 -11.29 32.21 -5.48
CA THR A 49 -12.41 31.31 -5.77
C THR A 49 -12.02 30.26 -6.78
N TYR A 50 -12.25 28.99 -6.45
CA TYR A 50 -12.16 27.87 -7.38
C TYR A 50 -13.56 27.46 -7.84
N SER A 51 -13.82 27.43 -9.14
CA SER A 51 -15.08 26.92 -9.70
C SER A 51 -14.83 25.70 -10.60
N PHE A 52 -15.77 24.75 -10.58
CA PHE A 52 -15.64 23.49 -11.29
C PHE A 52 -16.98 22.77 -11.43
N TYR A 53 -17.04 21.83 -12.37
CA TYR A 53 -18.10 20.82 -12.42
C TYR A 53 -17.71 19.61 -11.59
N ALA A 54 -18.68 19.08 -10.84
CA ALA A 54 -18.52 17.85 -10.08
C ALA A 54 -19.87 17.16 -9.85
N TRP A 55 -19.82 15.85 -9.61
CA TRP A 55 -20.96 15.09 -9.11
C TRP A 55 -20.64 14.51 -7.73
N GLU A 56 -21.68 14.34 -6.90
CA GLU A 56 -21.52 13.81 -5.54
C GLU A 56 -21.76 12.29 -5.50
N THR A 57 -20.80 11.55 -4.97
CA THR A 57 -20.85 10.09 -4.80
C THR A 57 -21.77 9.68 -3.66
N ILE A 58 -22.12 8.39 -3.59
CA ILE A 58 -22.84 7.81 -2.45
C ILE A 58 -22.10 7.98 -1.10
N TRP A 59 -20.79 8.23 -1.14
CA TRP A 59 -19.95 8.52 0.03
C TRP A 59 -19.95 10.00 0.44
N GLY A 60 -20.65 10.87 -0.28
CA GLY A 60 -20.63 12.33 -0.07
C GLY A 60 -19.32 12.99 -0.52
N GLN A 61 -18.52 12.29 -1.33
CA GLN A 61 -17.33 12.85 -1.97
C GLN A 61 -17.70 13.47 -3.31
N LEU A 62 -17.17 14.67 -3.58
CA LEU A 62 -17.26 15.29 -4.91
C LEU A 62 -16.23 14.71 -5.88
N ARG A 63 -16.69 14.24 -7.04
CA ARG A 63 -15.83 13.82 -8.16
C ARG A 63 -15.66 15.01 -9.12
N VAL A 64 -14.54 15.70 -8.95
CA VAL A 64 -14.25 16.96 -9.66
C VAL A 64 -13.76 16.68 -11.07
N ASN A 65 -14.39 17.30 -12.07
CA ASN A 65 -13.89 17.29 -13.45
C ASN A 65 -12.71 18.27 -13.57
N ALA A 66 -11.50 17.72 -13.68
CA ALA A 66 -10.26 18.50 -13.72
C ALA A 66 -10.19 19.51 -14.88
N ASP A 67 -10.80 19.22 -16.03
CA ASP A 67 -10.78 20.11 -17.20
C ASP A 67 -11.71 21.32 -17.05
N SER A 68 -12.64 21.27 -16.09
CA SER A 68 -13.55 22.38 -15.76
C SER A 68 -13.01 23.34 -14.71
N LEU A 69 -11.85 23.05 -14.11
CA LEU A 69 -11.31 23.80 -12.99
C LEU A 69 -10.81 25.19 -13.38
N LEU A 70 -11.41 26.20 -12.75
CA LEU A 70 -11.00 27.60 -12.85
C LEU A 70 -10.63 28.14 -11.47
N ARG A 71 -9.59 28.98 -11.42
CA ARG A 71 -9.19 29.83 -10.29
C ARG A 71 -9.43 31.28 -10.69
N ASP A 72 -10.33 31.97 -9.99
CA ASP A 72 -10.77 33.35 -10.29
C ASP A 72 -11.21 33.53 -11.76
N GLY A 73 -11.88 32.51 -12.32
CA GLY A 73 -12.35 32.51 -13.72
C GLY A 73 -11.29 32.13 -14.75
N MET A 74 -10.05 31.87 -14.36
CA MET A 74 -8.96 31.46 -15.24
C MET A 74 -8.60 29.98 -15.07
N PRO A 75 -8.18 29.25 -16.11
CA PRO A 75 -7.77 27.85 -15.97
C PRO A 75 -6.69 27.65 -14.91
N VAL A 76 -6.84 26.61 -14.09
CA VAL A 76 -5.83 26.23 -13.10
C VAL A 76 -4.54 25.78 -13.80
N THR A 77 -3.39 26.26 -13.29
CA THR A 77 -2.07 25.96 -13.84
C THR A 77 -1.07 25.42 -12.82
N SER A 78 -1.36 25.50 -11.51
CA SER A 78 -0.41 25.15 -10.46
C SER A 78 -1.10 24.55 -9.23
N ALA A 79 -0.72 23.32 -8.87
CA ALA A 79 -1.12 22.70 -7.61
C ALA A 79 -0.38 23.30 -6.40
N ALA A 80 0.85 23.77 -6.58
CA ALA A 80 1.58 24.50 -5.55
C ALA A 80 0.84 25.78 -5.15
N GLN A 81 0.32 26.53 -6.12
CA GLN A 81 -0.47 27.74 -5.85
C GLN A 81 -1.76 27.43 -5.09
N PHE A 82 -2.41 26.30 -5.37
CA PHE A 82 -3.59 25.87 -4.61
C PHE A 82 -3.31 25.72 -3.11
N TYR A 83 -2.19 25.11 -2.71
CA TYR A 83 -1.83 25.00 -1.30
C TYR A 83 -1.53 26.35 -0.64
N ILE A 84 -0.97 27.31 -1.40
CA ILE A 84 -0.77 28.68 -0.91
C ILE A 84 -2.13 29.36 -0.70
N ASP A 85 -3.04 29.25 -1.68
CA ASP A 85 -4.37 29.86 -1.61
C ASP A 85 -5.21 29.27 -0.46
N ALA A 86 -5.04 27.97 -0.18
CA ALA A 86 -5.79 27.21 0.83
C ALA A 86 -5.05 27.03 2.15
N GLN A 87 -3.97 27.80 2.39
CA GLN A 87 -3.11 27.62 3.57
C GLN A 87 -3.90 27.68 4.89
N ALA A 88 -4.86 28.60 4.97
CA ALA A 88 -5.67 28.83 6.17
C ALA A 88 -6.63 27.66 6.45
N GLU A 89 -7.35 27.18 5.43
CA GLU A 89 -8.29 26.06 5.50
C GLU A 89 -7.59 24.75 5.88
N LEU A 90 -6.35 24.59 5.44
CA LEU A 90 -5.53 23.40 5.71
C LEU A 90 -4.76 23.50 7.03
N GLU A 91 -4.91 24.62 7.76
CA GLU A 91 -4.23 24.88 9.04
C GLU A 91 -2.70 24.73 8.95
N LEU A 92 -2.11 25.13 7.81
CA LEU A 92 -0.68 24.96 7.55
C LEU A 92 0.12 26.14 8.12
N THR A 93 1.10 25.83 8.97
CA THR A 93 2.17 26.79 9.29
C THR A 93 3.06 27.02 8.07
N ASP A 94 3.78 28.14 8.00
CA ASP A 94 4.67 28.46 6.86
C ASP A 94 5.73 27.37 6.62
N ILE A 95 6.26 26.76 7.70
CA ILE A 95 7.22 25.65 7.61
C ILE A 95 6.56 24.43 6.98
N VAL A 96 5.36 24.06 7.44
CA VAL A 96 4.64 22.90 6.90
C VAL A 96 4.24 23.16 5.45
N LEU A 97 3.75 24.36 5.12
CA LEU A 97 3.42 24.75 3.75
C LEU A 97 4.64 24.60 2.82
N ALA A 98 5.81 25.13 3.20
CA ALA A 98 7.01 25.01 2.37
C ALA A 98 7.38 23.55 2.08
N ASN A 99 7.26 22.65 3.06
CA ASN A 99 7.49 21.23 2.86
C ASN A 99 6.37 20.55 2.04
N VAL A 100 5.11 20.98 2.17
CA VAL A 100 4.00 20.55 1.30
C VAL A 100 4.29 20.91 -0.15
N LEU A 101 4.86 22.09 -0.42
CA LEU A 101 5.25 22.48 -1.78
C LEU A 101 6.38 21.60 -2.33
N GLU A 102 7.35 21.20 -1.50
CA GLU A 102 8.38 20.22 -1.89
C GLU A 102 7.77 18.85 -2.22
N GLU A 103 6.92 18.33 -1.34
CA GLU A 103 6.24 17.04 -1.55
C GLU A 103 5.30 17.07 -2.77
N CYS A 104 4.68 18.23 -3.04
CA CYS A 104 3.88 18.49 -4.24
C CYS A 104 4.72 18.44 -5.51
N ALA A 105 5.90 19.06 -5.50
CA ALA A 105 6.81 19.03 -6.64
C ALA A 105 7.31 17.60 -6.93
N GLN A 106 7.66 16.83 -5.89
CA GLN A 106 8.05 15.42 -6.06
C GLN A 106 6.89 14.57 -6.58
N THR A 107 5.66 14.82 -6.10
CA THR A 107 4.48 14.11 -6.57
C THR A 107 4.21 14.37 -8.04
N LEU A 108 4.23 15.64 -8.48
CA LEU A 108 4.05 16.01 -9.88
C LEU A 108 5.16 15.45 -10.79
N GLN A 109 6.40 15.39 -10.30
CA GLN A 109 7.50 14.76 -11.06
C GLN A 109 7.26 13.27 -11.26
N GLY A 110 6.80 12.55 -10.23
CA GLY A 110 6.42 11.15 -10.32
C GLY A 110 5.22 10.93 -11.25
N ASP A 111 4.20 11.81 -11.17
CA ASP A 111 3.04 11.76 -12.06
C ASP A 111 3.41 12.01 -13.52
N MET A 112 4.35 12.92 -13.78
CA MET A 112 4.89 13.18 -15.13
C MET A 112 5.58 11.94 -15.68
N GLN A 113 6.44 11.31 -14.89
CA GLN A 113 7.14 10.09 -15.29
C GLN A 113 6.15 8.94 -15.56
N ALA A 114 5.17 8.73 -14.69
CA ALA A 114 4.14 7.71 -14.87
C ALA A 114 3.26 7.98 -16.10
N TRP A 115 2.89 9.24 -16.35
CA TRP A 115 2.16 9.64 -17.55
C TRP A 115 2.93 9.32 -18.83
N LEU A 116 4.21 9.70 -18.89
CA LEU A 116 5.08 9.43 -20.04
C LEU A 116 5.23 7.93 -20.27
N LEU A 117 5.44 7.14 -19.21
CA LEU A 117 5.51 5.69 -19.28
C LEU A 117 4.21 5.08 -19.85
N ARG A 118 3.05 5.62 -19.47
CA ARG A 118 1.74 5.18 -19.97
C ARG A 118 1.42 5.61 -21.39
N GLN A 119 2.17 6.52 -22.02
CA GLN A 119 1.90 6.90 -23.43
C GLN A 119 2.07 5.73 -24.40
N GLU A 120 2.81 4.69 -24.01
CA GLU A 120 3.14 3.54 -24.85
C GLU A 120 2.23 2.33 -24.58
N VAL A 121 1.26 2.43 -23.65
CA VAL A 121 0.37 1.32 -23.27
C VAL A 121 -1.08 1.77 -23.09
N ASN A 122 -2.02 0.87 -23.36
CA ASN A 122 -3.44 1.07 -23.05
C ASN A 122 -3.89 0.23 -21.85
N ALA A 123 -5.11 0.47 -21.37
CA ALA A 123 -5.65 -0.19 -20.19
C ALA A 123 -5.77 -1.71 -20.34
N GLY A 124 -6.08 -2.21 -21.55
CA GLY A 124 -6.09 -3.64 -21.85
C GLY A 124 -4.71 -4.28 -21.72
N GLN A 125 -3.66 -3.62 -22.22
CA GLN A 125 -2.28 -4.09 -22.07
C GLN A 125 -1.86 -4.10 -20.60
N ILE A 126 -2.20 -3.05 -19.84
CA ILE A 126 -1.94 -3.02 -18.38
C ILE A 126 -2.69 -4.17 -17.68
N ALA A 127 -3.93 -4.46 -18.10
CA ALA A 127 -4.73 -5.54 -17.55
C ALA A 127 -4.12 -6.94 -17.80
N ASP A 128 -3.34 -7.10 -18.87
CA ASP A 128 -2.70 -8.36 -19.26
C ASP A 128 -1.25 -8.48 -18.72
N MET A 129 -0.71 -7.43 -18.11
CA MET A 129 0.65 -7.45 -17.56
C MET A 129 0.78 -8.35 -16.34
N ASP A 130 1.99 -8.88 -16.19
CA ASP A 130 2.44 -9.47 -14.94
C ASP A 130 2.31 -8.49 -13.76
N VAL A 131 1.93 -8.98 -12.58
CA VAL A 131 1.68 -8.15 -11.39
C VAL A 131 2.88 -7.32 -10.93
N ASP A 132 4.11 -7.78 -11.16
CA ASP A 132 5.29 -7.02 -10.77
C ASP A 132 5.62 -5.97 -11.85
N LEU A 133 5.45 -6.33 -13.13
CA LEU A 133 5.69 -5.43 -14.27
C LEU A 133 4.60 -4.38 -14.48
N MET A 134 3.39 -4.60 -13.98
CA MET A 134 2.29 -3.64 -14.08
C MET A 134 2.44 -2.46 -13.10
N GLN A 135 3.15 -2.67 -12.00
CA GLN A 135 3.19 -1.72 -10.89
C GLN A 135 3.78 -0.34 -11.21
N PRO A 136 4.79 -0.19 -12.09
CA PRO A 136 5.26 1.10 -12.58
C PRO A 136 4.17 1.99 -13.20
N TYR A 137 3.10 1.39 -13.74
CA TYR A 137 2.03 2.10 -14.43
C TYR A 137 0.92 2.60 -13.50
N LEU A 138 0.98 2.28 -12.20
CA LEU A 138 -0.09 2.59 -11.24
C LEU A 138 0.03 4.00 -10.64
N ASP A 139 -1.10 4.70 -10.48
CA ASP A 139 -1.16 6.08 -9.95
C ASP A 139 -0.85 6.24 -8.45
N GLY A 140 -0.61 5.15 -7.73
CA GLY A 140 -0.28 5.15 -6.31
C GLY A 140 -1.52 5.19 -5.40
N HIS A 141 -1.35 5.70 -4.18
CA HIS A 141 -2.43 5.72 -3.19
C HIS A 141 -3.55 6.69 -3.61
N PRO A 142 -4.83 6.27 -3.70
CA PRO A 142 -5.90 7.12 -4.22
C PRO A 142 -6.29 8.24 -3.23
N LYS A 143 -6.32 7.94 -1.92
CA LYS A 143 -6.68 8.89 -0.85
C LYS A 143 -5.60 9.90 -0.45
N ALA A 144 -4.32 9.51 -0.41
CA ALA A 144 -3.25 10.44 -0.08
C ALA A 144 -3.05 11.40 -1.25
N VAL A 145 -3.26 12.70 -1.04
CA VAL A 145 -3.23 13.69 -2.13
C VAL A 145 -1.83 13.81 -2.73
N LEU A 146 -0.81 13.89 -1.86
CA LEU A 146 0.61 13.81 -2.22
C LEU A 146 1.13 12.40 -1.93
N ASN A 147 1.11 11.53 -2.95
CA ASN A 147 1.35 10.09 -2.77
C ASN A 147 2.72 9.60 -3.28
N LYS A 148 3.50 10.47 -3.94
CA LYS A 148 4.83 10.17 -4.49
C LYS A 148 5.91 11.12 -3.93
N GLY A 149 5.74 11.50 -2.68
CA GLY A 149 6.53 12.52 -2.00
C GLY A 149 8.02 12.22 -1.82
N ARG A 150 8.38 10.98 -1.48
CA ARG A 150 9.76 10.41 -1.46
C ARG A 150 10.88 11.35 -1.01
N LEU A 151 10.60 12.14 0.02
CA LEU A 151 11.50 13.18 0.48
C LEU A 151 12.83 12.59 0.94
N GLY A 152 13.90 13.21 0.46
CA GLY A 152 15.27 12.72 0.56
C GLY A 152 15.86 12.21 -0.77
N TRP A 153 15.04 12.05 -1.81
CA TRP A 153 15.51 11.71 -3.17
C TRP A 153 15.56 12.94 -4.08
N GLY A 154 16.67 13.04 -4.83
CA GLY A 154 16.80 13.96 -5.97
C GLY A 154 16.37 13.30 -7.29
N SER A 155 16.60 13.99 -8.41
CA SER A 155 16.25 13.50 -9.75
C SER A 155 16.88 12.16 -10.10
N ASP A 156 18.18 11.99 -9.80
CA ASP A 156 18.93 10.78 -10.14
C ASP A 156 18.45 9.57 -9.33
N ASP A 157 18.12 9.80 -8.05
CA ASP A 157 17.55 8.76 -7.18
C ASP A 157 16.15 8.35 -7.64
N LEU A 158 15.31 9.31 -8.03
CA LEU A 158 13.99 9.03 -8.59
C LEU A 158 14.12 8.20 -9.87
N ALA A 159 15.01 8.59 -10.79
CA ALA A 159 15.25 7.85 -12.03
C ALA A 159 15.78 6.42 -11.79
N ALA A 160 16.61 6.23 -10.76
CA ALA A 160 17.20 4.92 -10.46
C ALA A 160 16.28 3.99 -9.66
N TYR A 161 15.44 4.53 -8.78
CA TYR A 161 14.80 3.75 -7.71
C TYR A 161 13.29 3.94 -7.57
N ALA A 162 12.68 4.94 -8.23
CA ALA A 162 11.22 5.09 -8.17
C ALA A 162 10.52 3.99 -8.99
N PRO A 163 9.37 3.46 -8.53
CA PRO A 163 8.64 2.43 -9.24
C PRO A 163 8.30 2.81 -10.70
N GLU A 164 7.83 4.03 -10.93
CA GLU A 164 7.45 4.54 -12.27
C GLU A 164 8.64 4.81 -13.20
N SER A 165 9.88 4.72 -12.70
CA SER A 165 11.06 4.76 -13.55
C SER A 165 11.29 3.43 -14.28
N ASN A 166 10.64 2.35 -13.81
CA ASN A 166 10.70 1.01 -14.38
C ASN A 166 12.16 0.53 -14.62
N GLN A 167 13.06 0.84 -13.68
CA GLN A 167 14.47 0.47 -13.74
C GLN A 167 14.77 -0.66 -12.74
N PRO A 168 15.18 -1.85 -13.21
CA PRO A 168 15.72 -2.88 -12.33
C PRO A 168 17.08 -2.46 -11.73
N LEU A 169 17.30 -2.79 -10.46
CA LEU A 169 18.56 -2.55 -9.75
C LEU A 169 19.18 -3.86 -9.23
N GLN A 170 20.50 -3.89 -9.09
CA GLN A 170 21.17 -4.93 -8.32
C GLN A 170 21.32 -4.49 -6.86
N LEU A 171 21.17 -5.44 -5.93
CA LEU A 171 21.30 -5.17 -4.51
C LEU A 171 22.77 -5.13 -4.10
N ARG A 172 23.07 -4.36 -3.06
CA ARG A 172 24.38 -4.41 -2.41
C ARG A 172 24.36 -5.47 -1.32
N TRP A 173 25.39 -6.30 -1.25
CA TRP A 173 25.52 -7.32 -0.21
C TRP A 173 26.53 -6.90 0.84
N ILE A 174 26.20 -7.23 2.09
CA ILE A 174 27.09 -7.10 3.24
C ILE A 174 27.13 -8.43 3.99
N ALA A 175 28.18 -8.65 4.78
CA ALA A 175 28.18 -9.66 5.83
C ALA A 175 28.15 -8.97 7.19
N VAL A 176 27.22 -9.33 8.06
CA VAL A 176 27.12 -8.81 9.43
C VAL A 176 27.35 -9.94 10.41
N SER A 177 28.13 -9.66 11.46
CA SER A 177 28.35 -10.58 12.58
C SER A 177 26.99 -10.99 13.16
N GLU A 178 26.76 -12.31 13.29
CA GLU A 178 25.47 -12.85 13.72
C GLU A 178 25.04 -12.31 15.09
N SER A 179 25.99 -11.99 15.97
CA SER A 179 25.72 -11.39 17.29
C SER A 179 25.09 -9.99 17.22
N ARG A 180 25.10 -9.36 16.03
CA ARG A 180 24.48 -8.05 15.76
C ARG A 180 23.13 -8.16 15.07
N CYS A 181 22.67 -9.38 14.81
CA CYS A 181 21.44 -9.65 14.08
C CYS A 181 20.35 -10.18 15.01
N THR A 182 19.16 -9.62 14.88
CA THR A 182 17.92 -10.24 15.33
C THR A 182 17.31 -10.96 14.13
N ILE A 183 17.14 -12.27 14.22
CA ILE A 183 16.68 -13.13 13.11
C ILE A 183 15.33 -13.73 13.50
N GLY A 184 14.33 -13.53 12.65
CA GLY A 184 13.07 -14.27 12.69
C GLY A 184 12.97 -15.21 11.51
N CYS A 185 12.94 -16.51 11.79
CA CYS A 185 12.65 -17.56 10.82
C CYS A 185 12.04 -18.75 11.56
N SER A 186 11.16 -19.50 10.89
CA SER A 186 10.59 -20.72 11.48
C SER A 186 11.60 -21.87 11.43
N ARG A 187 12.39 -21.96 10.35
CA ARG A 187 13.44 -22.98 10.19
C ARG A 187 14.75 -22.36 9.71
N ARG A 188 15.87 -22.72 10.32
CA ARG A 188 17.19 -22.15 9.96
C ARG A 188 17.58 -22.42 8.51
N GLN A 189 17.14 -23.53 7.91
CA GLN A 189 17.39 -23.82 6.49
C GLN A 189 16.74 -22.79 5.55
N GLU A 190 15.67 -22.12 5.98
CA GLU A 190 15.01 -21.09 5.17
C GLU A 190 15.91 -19.88 4.99
N LEU A 191 16.72 -19.53 5.99
CA LEU A 191 17.68 -18.43 5.90
C LEU A 191 18.69 -18.65 4.76
N ASP A 192 19.30 -19.83 4.71
CA ASP A 192 20.26 -20.15 3.66
C ASP A 192 19.59 -20.20 2.29
N ALA A 193 18.36 -20.74 2.23
CA ALA A 193 17.57 -20.83 1.00
C ALA A 193 17.22 -19.45 0.43
N VAL A 194 16.74 -18.50 1.24
CA VAL A 194 16.36 -17.17 0.74
C VAL A 194 17.56 -16.37 0.27
N VAL A 195 18.71 -16.48 0.94
CA VAL A 195 19.96 -15.81 0.50
C VAL A 195 20.41 -16.37 -0.85
N ARG A 196 20.44 -17.70 -1.00
CA ARG A 196 20.81 -18.36 -2.25
C ARG A 196 19.83 -18.04 -3.39
N SER A 197 18.53 -17.91 -3.08
CA SER A 197 17.49 -17.58 -4.07
C SER A 197 17.68 -16.22 -4.75
N ALA A 198 18.47 -15.32 -4.15
CA ALA A 198 18.71 -13.98 -4.68
C ALA A 198 19.88 -13.90 -5.67
N MET A 199 20.58 -15.01 -5.94
CA MET A 199 21.72 -15.04 -6.87
C MET A 199 21.98 -16.43 -7.47
N THR A 200 22.87 -16.52 -8.46
CA THR A 200 23.37 -17.82 -8.95
C THR A 200 24.29 -18.47 -7.91
N GLU A 201 24.47 -19.79 -7.97
CA GLU A 201 25.40 -20.49 -7.08
C GLU A 201 26.85 -19.97 -7.21
N ASP A 202 27.28 -19.57 -8.42
CA ASP A 202 28.58 -18.94 -8.64
C ASP A 202 28.70 -17.59 -7.93
N HIS A 203 27.65 -16.76 -7.99
CA HIS A 203 27.62 -15.47 -7.29
C HIS A 203 27.69 -15.69 -5.77
N TYR A 204 26.92 -16.65 -5.26
CA TYR A 204 26.92 -17.01 -3.85
C TYR A 204 28.30 -17.50 -3.39
N ALA A 205 28.91 -18.43 -4.14
CA ALA A 205 30.25 -18.95 -3.83
C ALA A 205 31.30 -17.84 -3.80
N ARG A 206 31.23 -16.85 -4.71
CA ARG A 206 32.12 -15.68 -4.70
C ARG A 206 31.95 -14.81 -3.47
N LEU A 207 30.72 -14.52 -3.05
CA LEU A 207 30.47 -13.74 -1.81
C LEU A 207 31.02 -14.46 -0.58
N VAL A 208 30.78 -15.78 -0.46
CA VAL A 208 31.30 -16.58 0.65
C VAL A 208 32.84 -16.62 0.64
N ALA A 209 33.47 -16.75 -0.53
CA ALA A 209 34.92 -16.72 -0.64
C ALA A 209 35.49 -15.34 -0.24
N GLN A 210 34.82 -14.25 -0.63
CA GLN A 210 35.20 -12.88 -0.25
C GLN A 210 35.11 -12.67 1.27
N VAL A 211 34.03 -13.14 1.92
CA VAL A 211 33.91 -13.10 3.39
C VAL A 211 35.08 -13.84 4.04
N LYS A 212 35.36 -15.08 3.62
CA LYS A 212 36.50 -15.87 4.15
C LYS A 212 37.83 -15.14 3.99
N GLN A 213 38.08 -14.54 2.82
CA GLN A 213 39.31 -13.82 2.54
C GLN A 213 39.47 -12.57 3.42
N ILE A 214 38.41 -11.79 3.58
CA ILE A 214 38.43 -10.58 4.41
C ILE A 214 38.58 -10.96 5.88
N SER A 215 37.83 -11.96 6.37
CA SER A 215 37.92 -12.48 7.73
C SER A 215 39.32 -12.96 8.09
N ALA A 216 39.97 -13.72 7.19
CA ALA A 216 41.34 -14.18 7.39
C ALA A 216 42.34 -13.00 7.49
N ARG A 217 42.19 -11.97 6.66
CA ARG A 217 43.03 -10.76 6.71
C ARG A 217 42.84 -9.95 7.99
N GLN A 218 41.64 -9.94 8.54
CA GLN A 218 41.29 -9.21 9.77
C GLN A 218 41.44 -10.06 11.04
N ASN A 219 41.84 -11.34 10.91
CA ASN A 219 41.92 -12.30 12.01
C ASN A 219 40.62 -12.37 12.86
N ASN A 220 39.47 -12.29 12.20
CA ASN A 220 38.16 -12.40 12.86
C ASN A 220 37.55 -13.79 12.67
N GLN A 221 36.78 -14.25 13.66
CA GLN A 221 36.15 -15.58 13.68
C GLN A 221 34.62 -15.47 13.87
N HIS A 222 34.02 -14.37 13.41
CA HIS A 222 32.58 -14.16 13.52
C HIS A 222 31.81 -15.21 12.70
N ALA A 223 30.66 -15.64 13.22
CA ALA A 223 29.62 -16.22 12.40
C ALA A 223 28.98 -15.09 11.59
N TRP A 224 28.82 -15.28 10.28
CA TRP A 224 28.41 -14.24 9.35
C TRP A 224 27.02 -14.49 8.79
N ILE A 225 26.22 -13.43 8.75
CA ILE A 225 24.93 -13.39 8.05
C ILE A 225 25.09 -12.51 6.81
N LEU A 226 24.77 -13.06 5.64
CA LEU A 226 24.73 -12.30 4.39
C LEU A 226 23.40 -11.54 4.30
N LEU A 227 23.47 -10.23 4.09
CA LEU A 227 22.31 -9.35 4.03
C LEU A 227 22.33 -8.50 2.75
N PRO A 228 21.24 -8.46 1.98
CA PRO A 228 21.07 -7.46 0.95
C PRO A 228 20.73 -6.10 1.58
N VAL A 229 21.19 -5.04 0.95
CA VAL A 229 20.95 -3.64 1.31
C VAL A 229 20.62 -2.87 0.04
N HIS A 230 19.60 -2.00 0.12
CA HIS A 230 19.27 -1.13 -0.99
C HIS A 230 20.46 -0.20 -1.28
N PRO A 231 20.92 -0.04 -2.54
CA PRO A 231 22.09 0.78 -2.87
C PRO A 231 22.02 2.21 -2.30
N TRP A 232 20.86 2.87 -2.43
CA TRP A 232 20.61 4.17 -1.81
C TRP A 232 20.80 4.16 -0.29
N GLN A 233 20.24 3.16 0.41
CA GLN A 233 20.33 3.03 1.87
C GLN A 233 21.78 2.81 2.32
N TRP A 234 22.55 2.03 1.56
CA TRP A 234 23.98 1.85 1.80
C TRP A 234 24.73 3.19 1.74
N GLN A 235 24.56 3.92 0.63
CA GLN A 235 25.27 5.17 0.35
C GLN A 235 24.93 6.25 1.38
N HIS A 236 23.65 6.41 1.71
CA HIS A 236 23.17 7.55 2.49
C HIS A 236 23.07 7.29 3.99
N LYS A 237 22.97 6.02 4.41
CA LYS A 237 22.73 5.65 5.81
C LYS A 237 23.77 4.67 6.32
N ILE A 238 23.85 3.46 5.76
CA ILE A 238 24.63 2.38 6.38
C ILE A 238 26.13 2.71 6.43
N LYS A 239 26.72 3.15 5.32
CA LYS A 239 28.15 3.46 5.24
C LYS A 239 28.57 4.55 6.25
N ILE A 240 27.68 5.46 6.61
CA ILE A 240 27.94 6.57 7.53
C ILE A 240 27.65 6.17 8.97
N HIS A 241 26.42 5.71 9.24
CA HIS A 241 25.97 5.44 10.60
C HIS A 241 26.62 4.19 11.21
N PHE A 242 26.90 3.16 10.40
CA PHE A 242 27.51 1.91 10.84
C PHE A 242 29.02 1.84 10.57
N GLN A 243 29.68 2.98 10.34
CA GLN A 243 31.12 3.05 10.07
C GLN A 243 31.97 2.40 11.18
N GLU A 244 31.51 2.43 12.43
CA GLU A 244 32.18 1.73 13.54
C GLU A 244 32.23 0.21 13.31
N TRP A 245 31.13 -0.40 12.87
CA TRP A 245 31.09 -1.84 12.57
C TRP A 245 31.95 -2.20 11.36
N ILE A 246 32.02 -1.31 10.37
CA ILE A 246 32.91 -1.48 9.21
C ILE A 246 34.37 -1.45 9.68
N ALA A 247 34.73 -0.46 10.50
CA ALA A 247 36.09 -0.28 10.98
C ALA A 247 36.53 -1.40 11.94
N SER A 248 35.61 -1.90 12.79
CA SER A 248 35.89 -2.97 13.73
C SER A 248 35.84 -4.37 13.11
N GLY A 249 35.44 -4.50 11.83
CA GLY A 249 35.30 -5.80 11.17
C GLY A 249 34.10 -6.61 11.66
N GLU A 250 33.04 -5.95 12.15
CA GLU A 250 31.74 -6.56 12.50
C GLU A 250 30.73 -6.49 11.34
N LEU A 251 31.01 -5.65 10.34
CA LEU A 251 30.28 -5.53 9.09
C LEU A 251 31.28 -5.49 7.93
N LEU A 252 31.12 -6.38 6.96
CA LEU A 252 31.92 -6.43 5.74
C LEU A 252 31.10 -5.95 4.55
N ASP A 253 31.67 -5.08 3.75
CA ASP A 253 31.09 -4.63 2.48
C ASP A 253 31.49 -5.57 1.35
N LEU A 254 30.51 -6.20 0.69
CA LEU A 254 30.74 -7.17 -0.38
C LEU A 254 30.44 -6.61 -1.79
N GLY A 255 29.90 -5.40 -1.89
CA GLY A 255 29.59 -4.77 -3.17
C GLY A 255 28.26 -5.21 -3.79
N LEU A 256 28.03 -4.85 -5.05
CA LEU A 256 26.83 -5.22 -5.80
C LEU A 256 26.96 -6.67 -6.31
N ALA A 257 25.91 -7.48 -6.10
CA ALA A 257 25.90 -8.87 -6.53
C ALA A 257 24.48 -9.44 -6.64
N GLY A 258 24.36 -10.56 -7.34
CA GLY A 258 23.11 -11.30 -7.46
C GLY A 258 22.20 -10.82 -8.59
N ASP A 259 20.94 -11.20 -8.47
CA ASP A 259 19.90 -10.90 -9.45
C ASP A 259 19.52 -9.42 -9.44
N ARG A 260 18.79 -9.02 -10.48
CA ARG A 260 18.17 -7.71 -10.61
C ARG A 260 16.76 -7.73 -10.02
N TYR A 261 16.39 -6.61 -9.42
CA TYR A 261 15.10 -6.44 -8.77
C TYR A 261 14.41 -5.14 -9.21
N LEU A 262 13.08 -5.19 -9.37
CA LEU A 262 12.25 -4.04 -9.71
C LEU A 262 11.57 -3.47 -8.45
N PRO A 263 11.65 -2.15 -8.20
CA PRO A 263 10.88 -1.50 -7.13
C PRO A 263 9.38 -1.61 -7.36
N LEU A 264 8.67 -2.16 -6.37
CA LEU A 264 7.21 -2.25 -6.37
C LEU A 264 6.57 -0.97 -5.81
N GLN A 265 5.24 -0.87 -5.78
CA GLN A 265 4.50 0.32 -5.32
C GLN A 265 4.84 0.76 -3.88
N SER A 266 5.31 -0.16 -3.02
CA SER A 266 5.79 0.18 -1.68
C SER A 266 7.18 0.86 -1.67
N ILE A 267 7.80 1.00 -2.84
CA ILE A 267 9.16 1.47 -3.16
C ILE A 267 10.23 0.47 -2.70
N ARG A 268 10.13 0.03 -1.46
CA ARG A 268 11.17 -0.73 -0.76
C ARG A 268 11.02 -2.24 -0.83
N THR A 269 9.88 -2.74 -1.28
CA THR A 269 9.71 -4.15 -1.66
C THR A 269 10.11 -4.26 -3.11
N LEU A 270 11.03 -5.17 -3.39
CA LEU A 270 11.64 -5.33 -4.69
C LEU A 270 11.33 -6.74 -5.22
N ALA A 271 10.78 -6.84 -6.42
CA ALA A 271 10.48 -8.11 -7.08
C ALA A 271 11.66 -8.59 -7.92
N ASN A 272 11.98 -9.88 -7.88
CA ASN A 272 13.09 -10.44 -8.65
C ASN A 272 12.69 -10.55 -10.13
N VAL A 273 13.34 -9.79 -11.03
CA VAL A 273 12.98 -9.82 -12.46
C VAL A 273 13.75 -10.88 -13.25
N ASP A 274 14.86 -11.38 -12.71
CA ASP A 274 15.64 -12.44 -13.38
C ASP A 274 15.04 -13.82 -13.10
N ARG A 275 14.45 -14.01 -11.91
CA ARG A 275 13.78 -15.23 -11.47
C ARG A 275 12.49 -14.89 -10.69
N PRO A 276 11.38 -14.57 -11.38
CA PRO A 276 10.16 -14.05 -10.75
C PRO A 276 9.49 -14.96 -9.72
N GLN A 277 9.72 -16.28 -9.78
CA GLN A 277 9.21 -17.22 -8.78
C GLN A 277 9.99 -17.18 -7.46
N ASN A 278 11.17 -16.55 -7.42
CA ASN A 278 11.94 -16.43 -6.19
C ASN A 278 11.37 -15.33 -5.28
N PRO A 279 11.62 -15.39 -3.97
CA PRO A 279 11.11 -14.42 -3.01
C PRO A 279 11.41 -12.96 -3.36
N ASN A 280 10.42 -12.10 -3.09
CA ASN A 280 10.57 -10.66 -3.08
C ASN A 280 11.41 -10.24 -1.86
N VAL A 281 12.13 -9.13 -1.98
CA VAL A 281 12.99 -8.60 -0.92
C VAL A 281 12.49 -7.24 -0.48
N LYS A 282 12.13 -7.09 0.79
CA LYS A 282 11.74 -5.82 1.41
C LYS A 282 12.91 -5.29 2.24
N LEU A 283 13.36 -4.07 1.93
CA LEU A 283 14.56 -3.46 2.51
C LEU A 283 14.22 -2.16 3.23
N PRO A 284 15.02 -1.74 4.23
CA PRO A 284 14.93 -0.39 4.75
C PRO A 284 15.31 0.64 3.69
N LEU A 285 14.53 1.73 3.66
CA LEU A 285 14.80 2.90 2.84
C LEU A 285 14.39 4.13 3.65
N THR A 286 15.35 4.82 4.25
CA THR A 286 15.09 5.93 5.17
C THR A 286 14.76 7.24 4.41
N ILE A 287 13.68 7.18 3.62
CA ILE A 287 13.00 8.31 2.98
C ILE A 287 11.61 8.48 3.59
N LEU A 288 11.11 9.71 3.59
CA LEU A 288 9.76 10.02 4.06
C LEU A 288 8.82 10.01 2.86
N ASN A 289 7.82 9.13 2.87
CA ASN A 289 6.82 9.06 1.80
C ASN A 289 5.42 8.97 2.42
N THR A 290 4.50 9.80 1.95
CA THR A 290 3.20 10.06 2.57
C THR A 290 3.35 10.57 4.01
N SER A 291 3.33 9.70 5.01
CA SER A 291 3.36 10.11 6.43
C SER A 291 4.35 9.31 7.28
N CYS A 292 5.18 8.46 6.67
CA CYS A 292 6.13 7.65 7.42
C CYS A 292 7.44 7.41 6.68
N TYR A 293 8.50 7.22 7.48
CA TYR A 293 9.77 6.73 6.98
C TYR A 293 9.65 5.26 6.61
N ARG A 294 10.25 4.87 5.48
CA ARG A 294 10.14 3.52 4.94
C ARG A 294 11.19 2.56 5.53
N GLY A 295 11.24 2.43 6.86
CA GLY A 295 12.10 1.51 7.61
C GLY A 295 11.44 0.18 8.06
N ILE A 296 12.23 -0.82 8.41
CA ILE A 296 11.74 -2.10 8.94
C ILE A 296 11.73 -2.06 10.48
N PRO A 297 10.55 -2.12 11.15
CA PRO A 297 10.47 -2.13 12.61
C PRO A 297 10.98 -3.45 13.19
N SER A 298 12.04 -3.40 14.00
CA SER A 298 12.65 -4.59 14.59
C SER A 298 11.69 -5.41 15.46
N LYS A 299 10.73 -4.77 16.13
CA LYS A 299 9.80 -5.44 17.05
C LYS A 299 8.99 -6.58 16.41
N TYR A 300 8.73 -6.53 15.10
CA TYR A 300 7.95 -7.57 14.42
C TYR A 300 8.80 -8.70 13.84
N ILE A 301 10.12 -8.53 13.81
CA ILE A 301 11.00 -9.39 13.01
C ILE A 301 11.11 -10.78 13.62
N GLU A 302 11.32 -10.88 14.94
CA GLU A 302 11.46 -12.16 15.66
C GLU A 302 10.22 -13.07 15.54
N VAL A 303 9.06 -12.48 15.32
CA VAL A 303 7.76 -13.17 15.30
C VAL A 303 7.17 -13.30 13.89
N GLY A 304 7.66 -12.53 12.92
CA GLY A 304 7.05 -12.37 11.60
C GLY A 304 6.87 -13.68 10.82
N ALA A 305 7.90 -14.53 10.80
CA ALA A 305 7.83 -15.82 10.10
C ALA A 305 6.74 -16.72 10.67
N ARG A 306 6.71 -16.89 12.00
CA ARG A 306 5.72 -17.69 12.73
C ARG A 306 4.31 -17.13 12.62
N LEU A 307 4.17 -15.79 12.61
CA LEU A 307 2.88 -15.15 12.34
C LEU A 307 2.36 -15.48 10.94
N SER A 308 3.25 -15.43 9.94
CA SER A 308 2.87 -15.70 8.56
C SER A 308 2.56 -17.18 8.31
N ASP A 309 3.27 -18.10 8.96
CA ASP A 309 2.95 -19.52 8.94
C ASP A 309 1.63 -19.80 9.64
N TRP A 310 1.36 -19.20 10.81
CA TRP A 310 0.08 -19.36 11.51
C TRP A 310 -1.11 -18.89 10.66
N LEU A 311 -1.01 -17.72 10.02
CA LEU A 311 -2.10 -17.22 9.18
C LEU A 311 -2.29 -18.08 7.93
N ASP A 312 -1.20 -18.60 7.36
CA ASP A 312 -1.26 -19.56 6.23
C ASP A 312 -1.97 -20.84 6.68
N ASP A 313 -1.62 -21.38 7.85
CA ASP A 313 -2.28 -22.55 8.43
C ASP A 313 -3.77 -22.31 8.67
N CYS A 314 -4.17 -21.14 9.19
CA CYS A 314 -5.59 -20.76 9.29
C CYS A 314 -6.28 -20.81 7.92
N CYS A 315 -5.66 -20.25 6.87
CA CYS A 315 -6.22 -20.27 5.52
C CYS A 315 -6.28 -21.68 4.91
N GLN A 316 -5.36 -22.57 5.26
CA GLN A 316 -5.33 -23.95 4.76
C GLN A 316 -6.26 -24.91 5.50
N THR A 317 -6.67 -24.57 6.73
CA THR A 317 -7.47 -25.45 7.59
C THR A 317 -8.91 -25.00 7.78
N ASP A 318 -9.19 -23.71 7.63
CA ASP A 318 -10.56 -23.20 7.63
C ASP A 318 -11.28 -23.58 6.33
N PRO A 319 -12.47 -24.20 6.39
CA PRO A 319 -13.19 -24.62 5.18
C PRO A 319 -13.52 -23.47 4.22
N LEU A 320 -13.92 -22.30 4.74
CA LEU A 320 -14.29 -21.17 3.89
C LEU A 320 -13.07 -20.58 3.19
N LEU A 321 -12.01 -20.33 3.96
CA LEU A 321 -10.79 -19.73 3.41
C LEU A 321 -10.12 -20.68 2.40
N TYR A 322 -10.12 -21.99 2.69
CA TYR A 322 -9.60 -23.03 1.81
C TYR A 322 -10.40 -23.12 0.51
N ASP A 323 -11.73 -23.18 0.58
CA ASP A 323 -12.61 -23.29 -0.60
C ASP A 323 -12.52 -22.04 -1.49
N LEU A 324 -12.34 -20.85 -0.90
CA LEU A 324 -12.10 -19.61 -1.63
C LEU A 324 -10.65 -19.48 -2.14
N GLY A 325 -9.76 -20.40 -1.77
CA GLY A 325 -8.36 -20.40 -2.16
C GLY A 325 -7.57 -19.21 -1.59
N THR A 326 -8.02 -18.66 -0.46
CA THR A 326 -7.34 -17.54 0.21
C THR A 326 -5.93 -17.96 0.58
N MET A 327 -4.94 -17.15 0.25
CA MET A 327 -3.54 -17.50 0.44
C MET A 327 -2.75 -16.38 1.09
N VAL A 328 -1.69 -16.78 1.79
CA VAL A 328 -0.77 -15.85 2.44
C VAL A 328 0.55 -15.84 1.68
N LEU A 329 0.99 -14.66 1.24
CA LEU A 329 2.36 -14.48 0.76
C LEU A 329 3.25 -14.34 1.98
N ARG A 330 3.71 -15.50 2.48
CA ARG A 330 4.45 -15.62 3.74
C ARG A 330 5.74 -14.83 3.75
N GLU A 331 6.20 -14.50 4.94
CA GLU A 331 7.44 -13.77 5.19
C GLU A 331 8.40 -14.69 5.95
N PRO A 332 8.94 -15.74 5.30
CA PRO A 332 9.62 -16.84 5.99
C PRO A 332 10.88 -16.42 6.74
N VAL A 333 11.51 -15.31 6.34
CA VAL A 333 12.72 -14.81 6.97
C VAL A 333 12.67 -13.29 7.09
N GLY A 334 12.87 -12.79 8.31
CA GLY A 334 13.12 -11.39 8.61
C GLY A 334 14.41 -11.24 9.41
N ILE A 335 15.19 -10.20 9.13
CA ILE A 335 16.41 -9.88 9.88
C ILE A 335 16.48 -8.39 10.12
N THR A 336 16.87 -7.97 11.32
CA THR A 336 17.22 -6.58 11.61
C THR A 336 18.52 -6.49 12.36
N CYS A 337 19.26 -5.40 12.12
CA CYS A 337 20.49 -5.10 12.82
C CYS A 337 20.33 -3.74 13.50
N ALA A 338 19.97 -3.77 14.78
CA ALA A 338 19.72 -2.55 15.53
C ALA A 338 21.03 -1.76 15.73
N HIS A 339 20.98 -0.45 15.49
CA HIS A 339 22.16 0.38 15.66
C HIS A 339 22.49 0.56 17.16
N PRO A 340 23.71 0.22 17.61
CA PRO A 340 24.00 -0.01 19.04
C PRO A 340 23.98 1.28 19.88
N ARG A 341 24.04 2.46 19.26
CA ARG A 341 23.95 3.75 19.97
C ARG A 341 22.52 4.29 20.01
N TYR A 342 21.74 4.08 18.95
CA TYR A 342 20.38 4.62 18.89
C TYR A 342 19.43 3.85 19.81
N THR A 343 19.63 2.54 19.97
CA THR A 343 18.89 1.72 20.94
C THR A 343 19.05 2.15 22.40
N ARG A 344 20.03 2.99 22.72
CA ARG A 344 20.26 3.53 24.07
C ARG A 344 19.55 4.85 24.33
N ILE A 345 18.84 5.39 23.35
CA ILE A 345 18.12 6.66 23.45
C ILE A 345 16.63 6.34 23.46
N GLY A 346 15.94 6.67 24.55
CA GLY A 346 14.52 6.31 24.74
C GLY A 346 13.61 6.87 23.64
N ASP A 347 13.66 8.19 23.43
CA ASP A 347 12.82 8.89 22.45
C ASP A 347 13.56 9.22 21.15
N ALA A 348 14.52 8.37 20.76
CA ALA A 348 15.15 8.54 19.46
C ALA A 348 14.11 8.41 18.34
N PRO A 349 14.21 9.22 17.27
CA PRO A 349 13.30 9.10 16.16
C PRO A 349 13.26 7.67 15.59
N TYR A 350 12.08 7.08 15.42
CA TYR A 350 11.93 5.65 15.08
C TYR A 350 12.74 5.25 13.84
N ARG A 351 12.89 6.18 12.88
CA ARG A 351 13.65 5.97 11.64
C ARG A 351 15.09 5.49 11.86
N TYR A 352 15.71 5.83 13.00
CA TYR A 352 17.06 5.39 13.34
C TYR A 352 17.12 3.94 13.85
N HIS A 353 16.02 3.42 14.38
CA HIS A 353 15.91 2.03 14.80
C HIS A 353 15.61 1.09 13.62
N GLU A 354 15.17 1.64 12.50
CA GLU A 354 14.64 0.89 11.36
C GLU A 354 15.56 0.91 10.12
N MET A 355 16.86 1.22 10.28
CA MET A 355 17.77 1.51 9.16
C MET A 355 18.37 0.29 8.45
N LEU A 356 18.57 -0.84 9.15
CA LEU A 356 19.27 -2.02 8.61
C LEU A 356 18.50 -3.30 8.92
N GLY A 357 18.18 -4.04 7.88
CA GLY A 357 17.40 -5.26 7.95
C GLY A 357 16.91 -5.68 6.56
N VAL A 358 16.11 -6.74 6.53
CA VAL A 358 15.54 -7.33 5.32
C VAL A 358 14.38 -8.23 5.73
N ILE A 359 13.35 -8.30 4.89
CA ILE A 359 12.32 -9.33 4.94
C ILE A 359 12.26 -9.98 3.56
N TRP A 360 12.36 -11.30 3.51
CA TRP A 360 12.04 -12.07 2.31
C TRP A 360 10.58 -12.49 2.36
N ARG A 361 9.89 -12.37 1.23
CA ARG A 361 8.48 -12.71 1.09
C ARG A 361 8.27 -13.63 -0.10
N ASP A 362 7.42 -14.64 0.05
CA ASP A 362 6.99 -15.49 -1.06
C ASP A 362 6.52 -14.62 -2.25
N SER A 363 7.01 -14.94 -3.45
CA SER A 363 6.52 -14.33 -4.68
C SER A 363 5.19 -14.99 -5.07
N VAL A 364 4.21 -14.17 -5.45
CA VAL A 364 2.93 -14.69 -5.95
C VAL A 364 3.11 -15.51 -7.22
N GLN A 365 4.14 -15.23 -8.02
CA GLN A 365 4.48 -15.98 -9.24
C GLN A 365 4.76 -17.45 -8.97
N SER A 366 5.30 -17.77 -7.78
CA SER A 366 5.57 -19.16 -7.38
C SER A 366 4.31 -19.97 -7.09
N LYS A 367 3.15 -19.29 -7.02
CA LYS A 367 1.89 -19.89 -6.59
C LYS A 367 0.81 -19.89 -7.67
N LEU A 368 1.06 -19.30 -8.84
CA LEU A 368 0.09 -19.22 -9.94
C LEU A 368 0.01 -20.54 -10.73
N GLY A 369 -1.20 -20.90 -11.15
CA GLY A 369 -1.43 -21.91 -12.18
C GLY A 369 -1.10 -21.38 -13.59
N SER A 370 -1.06 -22.27 -14.58
CA SER A 370 -0.73 -21.92 -15.97
C SER A 370 -1.67 -20.91 -16.62
N ASP A 371 -2.95 -20.92 -16.22
CA ASP A 371 -4.02 -20.09 -16.77
C ASP A 371 -4.41 -18.94 -15.84
N GLU A 372 -3.62 -18.73 -14.78
CA GLU A 372 -3.88 -17.70 -13.78
C GLU A 372 -2.96 -16.49 -13.95
N GLN A 373 -3.48 -15.32 -13.57
CA GLN A 373 -2.75 -14.08 -13.55
C GLN A 373 -2.96 -13.39 -12.20
N ALA A 374 -1.90 -12.81 -11.63
CA ALA A 374 -2.01 -11.96 -10.46
C ALA A 374 -2.16 -10.48 -10.84
N MET A 375 -2.85 -9.72 -10.01
CA MET A 375 -3.00 -8.28 -10.14
C MET A 375 -3.16 -7.64 -8.75
N LEU A 376 -2.59 -6.45 -8.51
CA LEU A 376 -2.92 -5.72 -7.28
C LEU A 376 -4.36 -5.23 -7.30
N MET A 377 -5.07 -5.28 -6.18
CA MET A 377 -6.41 -4.71 -6.09
C MET A 377 -6.44 -3.21 -6.47
N ALA A 378 -5.34 -2.48 -6.20
CA ALA A 378 -5.18 -1.09 -6.63
C ALA A 378 -5.24 -0.90 -8.17
N ALA A 379 -4.87 -1.91 -8.96
CA ALA A 379 -4.88 -1.80 -10.41
C ALA A 379 -6.29 -1.80 -11.02
N LEU A 380 -7.32 -2.25 -10.28
CA LEU A 380 -8.71 -2.10 -10.71
C LEU A 380 -9.12 -0.62 -10.85
N LEU A 381 -8.41 0.28 -10.15
CA LEU A 381 -8.63 1.73 -10.21
C LEU A 381 -7.87 2.38 -11.38
N GLN A 382 -6.97 1.65 -12.04
CA GLN A 382 -6.09 2.22 -13.03
C GLN A 382 -6.83 2.50 -14.35
N GLN A 383 -6.55 3.67 -14.90
CA GLN A 383 -6.92 4.05 -16.26
C GLN A 383 -5.66 4.25 -17.11
N ASP A 384 -5.78 4.11 -18.43
CA ASP A 384 -4.76 4.63 -19.32
C ASP A 384 -4.92 6.14 -19.56
N ASN A 385 -4.01 6.73 -20.34
CA ASN A 385 -4.04 8.16 -20.62
C ASN A 385 -5.21 8.58 -21.54
N ALA A 386 -5.92 7.64 -22.17
CA ALA A 386 -7.16 7.91 -22.91
C ALA A 386 -8.41 7.85 -22.02
N GLY A 387 -8.24 7.36 -20.78
CA GLY A 387 -9.30 7.18 -19.80
C GLY A 387 -9.97 5.81 -19.89
N ASP A 388 -9.45 4.83 -20.64
CA ASP A 388 -10.01 3.47 -20.58
C ASP A 388 -9.60 2.81 -19.25
N ALA A 389 -10.50 2.01 -18.66
CA ALA A 389 -10.29 1.47 -17.31
C ALA A 389 -9.90 -0.01 -17.33
N VAL A 390 -8.89 -0.38 -16.53
CA VAL A 390 -8.43 -1.78 -16.40
C VAL A 390 -9.58 -2.72 -16.00
N VAL A 391 -10.41 -2.32 -15.04
CA VAL A 391 -11.57 -3.13 -14.61
C VAL A 391 -12.56 -3.39 -15.74
N GLN A 392 -12.74 -2.45 -16.66
CA GLN A 392 -13.64 -2.62 -17.82
C GLN A 392 -13.13 -3.73 -18.74
N HIS A 393 -11.82 -3.75 -19.01
CA HIS A 393 -11.19 -4.79 -19.83
C HIS A 393 -11.28 -6.18 -19.18
N LEU A 394 -11.09 -6.27 -17.86
CA LEU A 394 -11.23 -7.54 -17.13
C LEU A 394 -12.65 -8.10 -17.22
N ILE A 395 -13.67 -7.25 -17.05
CA ILE A 395 -15.07 -7.65 -17.17
C ILE A 395 -15.38 -8.13 -18.60
N ILE A 396 -14.94 -7.40 -19.63
CA ILE A 396 -15.15 -7.81 -21.03
C ILE A 396 -14.47 -9.16 -21.30
N ARG A 397 -13.22 -9.34 -20.86
CA ARG A 397 -12.44 -10.57 -21.03
C ARG A 397 -13.10 -11.76 -20.34
N SER A 398 -13.70 -11.54 -19.17
CA SER A 398 -14.41 -12.59 -18.42
C SER A 398 -15.66 -13.13 -19.13
N GLY A 399 -16.25 -12.36 -20.05
CA GLY A 399 -17.54 -12.66 -20.66
C GLY A 399 -18.72 -12.65 -19.66
N TRP A 400 -18.52 -12.17 -18.44
CA TRP A 400 -19.56 -12.10 -17.41
C TRP A 400 -20.26 -10.74 -17.43
N SER A 401 -21.50 -10.70 -16.91
CA SER A 401 -22.14 -9.41 -16.64
C SER A 401 -21.39 -8.66 -15.53
N PRO A 402 -21.33 -7.31 -15.57
CA PRO A 402 -20.63 -6.53 -14.56
C PRO A 402 -21.07 -6.86 -13.13
N LEU A 403 -22.38 -7.04 -12.90
CA LEU A 403 -22.91 -7.38 -11.58
C LEU A 403 -22.45 -8.75 -11.08
N ARG A 404 -22.42 -9.76 -11.96
CA ARG A 404 -21.93 -11.11 -11.61
C ARG A 404 -20.44 -11.09 -11.30
N TRP A 405 -19.65 -10.37 -12.10
CA TRP A 405 -18.22 -10.19 -11.88
C TRP A 405 -17.95 -9.49 -10.53
N LEU A 406 -18.69 -8.43 -10.25
CA LEU A 406 -18.58 -7.68 -9.01
C LEU A 406 -18.95 -8.52 -7.79
N ARG A 407 -20.03 -9.31 -7.88
CA ARG A 407 -20.40 -10.22 -6.80
C ARG A 407 -19.29 -11.22 -6.49
N LYS A 408 -18.69 -11.81 -7.53
CA LYS A 408 -17.56 -12.73 -7.38
C LYS A 408 -16.33 -12.04 -6.79
N LEU A 409 -16.07 -10.78 -7.13
CA LEU A 409 -15.02 -9.99 -6.49
C LEU A 409 -15.25 -9.88 -4.98
N PHE A 410 -16.47 -9.57 -4.53
CA PHE A 410 -16.78 -9.46 -3.11
C PHE A 410 -16.67 -10.80 -2.38
N ASP A 411 -17.16 -11.87 -2.98
CA ASP A 411 -17.04 -13.23 -2.42
C ASP A 411 -15.58 -13.64 -2.24
N VAL A 412 -14.70 -13.26 -3.18
CA VAL A 412 -13.27 -13.62 -3.15
C VAL A 412 -12.43 -12.68 -2.27
N VAL A 413 -12.83 -11.43 -2.10
CA VAL A 413 -12.00 -10.42 -1.42
C VAL A 413 -12.57 -10.04 -0.06
N VAL A 414 -13.82 -9.61 0.01
CA VAL A 414 -14.40 -9.06 1.23
C VAL A 414 -14.73 -10.16 2.23
N ILE A 415 -15.29 -11.28 1.76
CA ILE A 415 -15.73 -12.36 2.64
C ILE A 415 -14.56 -13.01 3.40
N PRO A 416 -13.42 -13.37 2.79
CA PRO A 416 -12.27 -13.87 3.55
C PRO A 416 -11.74 -12.89 4.61
N LEU A 417 -11.66 -11.60 4.27
CA LEU A 417 -11.19 -10.57 5.20
C LEU A 417 -12.15 -10.39 6.38
N TYR A 418 -13.45 -10.41 6.11
CA TYR A 418 -14.47 -10.33 7.16
C TYR A 418 -14.53 -11.61 7.99
N HIS A 419 -14.33 -12.77 7.37
CA HIS A 419 -14.27 -14.05 8.07
C HIS A 419 -13.06 -14.13 9.02
N LEU A 420 -11.87 -13.71 8.58
CA LEU A 420 -10.69 -13.60 9.47
C LEU A 420 -10.98 -12.72 10.70
N MET A 421 -11.72 -11.64 10.52
CA MET A 421 -12.13 -10.77 11.62
C MET A 421 -13.13 -11.45 12.56
N CYS A 422 -14.21 -12.05 12.03
CA CYS A 422 -15.28 -12.63 12.83
C CYS A 422 -14.91 -13.97 13.49
N GLN A 423 -14.23 -14.86 12.76
CA GLN A 423 -13.84 -16.18 13.25
C GLN A 423 -12.57 -16.09 14.09
N TYR A 424 -11.54 -15.38 13.62
CA TYR A 424 -10.22 -15.41 14.24
C TYR A 424 -9.89 -14.16 15.07
N GLY A 425 -10.73 -13.11 15.04
CA GLY A 425 -10.41 -11.85 15.71
C GLY A 425 -9.21 -11.14 15.09
N VAL A 426 -8.95 -11.37 13.80
CA VAL A 426 -7.80 -10.84 13.05
C VAL A 426 -8.24 -9.70 12.14
N GLY A 427 -7.65 -8.52 12.32
CA GLY A 427 -7.76 -7.39 11.41
C GLY A 427 -6.53 -7.28 10.53
N LEU A 428 -6.74 -6.92 9.26
CA LEU A 428 -5.69 -6.73 8.26
C LEU A 428 -5.91 -5.39 7.56
N VAL A 429 -4.88 -4.55 7.49
CA VAL A 429 -4.95 -3.29 6.73
C VAL A 429 -5.10 -3.61 5.23
N ALA A 430 -6.36 -3.65 4.77
CA ALA A 430 -6.79 -4.24 3.51
C ALA A 430 -6.80 -3.25 2.33
N HIS A 431 -5.77 -2.42 2.22
CA HIS A 431 -5.68 -1.43 1.13
C HIS A 431 -5.23 -2.06 -0.19
N GLY A 432 -5.47 -1.36 -1.30
CA GLY A 432 -5.29 -1.92 -2.65
C GLY A 432 -3.88 -2.45 -3.00
N GLN A 433 -2.84 -1.97 -2.31
CA GLN A 433 -1.46 -2.43 -2.52
C GLN A 433 -1.11 -3.72 -1.74
N ASN A 434 -1.84 -4.06 -0.68
CA ASN A 434 -1.59 -5.22 0.20
C ASN A 434 -2.43 -6.44 -0.19
N LEU A 435 -3.39 -6.26 -1.10
CA LEU A 435 -4.23 -7.33 -1.62
C LEU A 435 -3.85 -7.62 -3.07
N THR A 436 -3.55 -8.88 -3.36
CA THR A 436 -3.27 -9.36 -4.71
C THR A 436 -4.41 -10.27 -5.13
N LEU A 437 -5.11 -9.88 -6.19
CA LEU A 437 -6.19 -10.63 -6.79
C LEU A 437 -5.61 -11.61 -7.81
N ILE A 438 -5.99 -12.88 -7.71
CA ILE A 438 -5.69 -13.87 -8.74
C ILE A 438 -6.92 -13.99 -9.63
N LEU A 439 -6.68 -13.89 -10.93
CA LEU A 439 -7.66 -13.90 -12.00
C LEU A 439 -7.47 -15.15 -12.86
N GLU A 440 -8.57 -15.70 -13.35
CA GLU A 440 -8.58 -16.71 -14.42
C GLU A 440 -9.48 -16.20 -15.55
N ALA A 441 -8.92 -16.03 -16.75
CA ALA A 441 -9.61 -15.42 -17.89
C ALA A 441 -10.35 -14.10 -17.56
N GLY A 442 -9.78 -13.27 -16.66
CA GLY A 442 -10.38 -12.01 -16.23
C GLY A 442 -11.41 -12.12 -15.09
N VAL A 443 -11.74 -13.32 -14.60
CA VAL A 443 -12.65 -13.54 -13.47
C VAL A 443 -11.87 -13.58 -12.14
N PRO A 444 -12.31 -12.86 -11.08
CA PRO A 444 -11.80 -13.00 -9.72
C PRO A 444 -11.88 -14.45 -9.25
N LYS A 445 -10.73 -15.06 -8.96
CA LYS A 445 -10.66 -16.47 -8.57
C LYS A 445 -10.34 -16.65 -7.09
N ARG A 446 -9.25 -16.02 -6.61
CA ARG A 446 -8.77 -16.13 -5.22
C ARG A 446 -8.01 -14.88 -4.77
N LEU A 447 -7.83 -14.75 -3.46
CA LEU A 447 -7.15 -13.61 -2.83
C LEU A 447 -5.80 -14.04 -2.23
N ALA A 448 -4.75 -13.28 -2.51
CA ALA A 448 -3.48 -13.33 -1.82
C ALA A 448 -3.27 -12.11 -0.92
N ILE A 449 -2.97 -12.36 0.35
CA ILE A 449 -2.74 -11.37 1.40
C ILE A 449 -1.24 -11.27 1.67
N LYS A 450 -0.72 -10.05 1.86
CA LYS A 450 0.69 -9.78 2.17
C LYS A 450 0.84 -8.60 3.13
N ASP A 451 2.09 -8.35 3.55
CA ASP A 451 2.47 -7.30 4.50
C ASP A 451 1.76 -7.50 5.85
N LEU A 452 2.17 -8.53 6.61
CA LEU A 452 1.55 -8.84 7.91
C LEU A 452 2.21 -8.04 9.05
N GLN A 453 3.51 -7.81 8.96
CA GLN A 453 4.29 -7.12 10.00
C GLN A 453 3.92 -5.65 10.11
N GLY A 454 3.19 -5.30 11.19
CA GLY A 454 2.73 -3.94 11.49
C GLY A 454 1.35 -3.59 10.94
N ASP A 455 0.78 -4.46 10.10
CA ASP A 455 -0.51 -4.27 9.42
C ASP A 455 -1.53 -5.37 9.78
N LEU A 456 -1.12 -6.41 10.53
CA LEU A 456 -1.99 -7.36 11.20
C LEU A 456 -2.22 -6.94 12.66
N ARG A 457 -3.48 -6.93 13.07
CA ARG A 457 -3.93 -6.57 14.43
C ARG A 457 -4.86 -7.64 14.97
N LEU A 458 -4.94 -7.72 16.29
CA LEU A 458 -5.83 -8.64 16.98
C LEU A 458 -6.95 -7.86 17.67
N VAL A 459 -8.08 -8.51 17.88
CA VAL A 459 -9.10 -8.03 18.81
C VAL A 459 -8.60 -8.12 20.26
N ASP A 460 -9.04 -7.20 21.10
CA ASP A 460 -8.69 -7.17 22.53
C ASP A 460 -9.48 -8.17 23.40
N GLN A 461 -10.50 -8.80 22.82
CA GLN A 461 -11.32 -9.83 23.46
C GLN A 461 -10.74 -11.24 23.28
N ALA A 462 -11.14 -12.16 24.16
CA ALA A 462 -10.75 -13.56 24.06
C ALA A 462 -11.48 -14.25 22.89
N PHE A 463 -10.70 -14.85 21.99
CA PHE A 463 -11.16 -15.69 20.88
C PHE A 463 -10.48 -17.05 21.04
N PRO A 464 -11.23 -18.16 21.18
CA PRO A 464 -10.62 -19.49 21.28
C PRO A 464 -9.66 -19.82 20.13
N GLU A 465 -9.94 -19.30 18.95
CA GLU A 465 -9.12 -19.47 17.75
C GLU A 465 -7.72 -18.88 17.90
N LEU A 466 -7.58 -17.80 18.69
CA LEU A 466 -6.28 -17.17 18.99
C LEU A 466 -5.43 -17.99 19.97
N GLU A 467 -5.97 -19.00 20.65
CA GLU A 467 -5.16 -19.89 21.51
C GLU A 467 -4.12 -20.68 20.70
N SER A 468 -4.37 -20.88 19.40
CA SER A 468 -3.43 -21.53 18.48
C SER A 468 -2.26 -20.61 18.05
N LEU A 469 -2.38 -19.30 18.24
CA LEU A 469 -1.32 -18.34 17.92
C LEU A 469 -0.29 -18.31 19.07
N PRO A 470 1.02 -18.47 18.84
CA PRO A 470 2.00 -18.50 19.92
C PRO A 470 1.96 -17.25 20.81
N GLU A 471 2.09 -17.43 22.12
CA GLU A 471 1.93 -16.37 23.13
C GLU A 471 2.92 -15.20 22.92
N ASP A 472 4.15 -15.50 22.53
CA ASP A 472 5.16 -14.48 22.24
C ASP A 472 4.78 -13.65 21.01
N VAL A 473 4.19 -14.26 19.98
CA VAL A 473 3.63 -13.54 18.81
C VAL A 473 2.46 -12.66 19.24
N GLN A 474 1.53 -13.19 20.04
CA GLN A 474 0.39 -12.42 20.57
C GLN A 474 0.82 -11.19 21.38
N SER A 475 1.93 -11.30 22.12
CA SER A 475 2.44 -10.22 22.98
C SER A 475 2.99 -9.01 22.20
N VAL A 476 3.43 -9.24 20.96
CA VAL A 476 4.01 -8.22 20.07
C VAL A 476 2.93 -7.50 19.25
N LEU A 477 1.84 -8.19 18.93
CA LEU A 477 0.79 -7.67 18.06
C LEU A 477 -0.08 -6.63 18.78
N THR A 478 -0.49 -5.60 18.04
CA THR A 478 -1.41 -4.60 18.56
C THR A 478 -2.81 -5.19 18.72
N ARG A 479 -3.36 -5.07 19.93
CA ARG A 479 -4.74 -5.41 20.24
C ARG A 479 -5.63 -4.18 20.20
N LEU A 480 -6.80 -4.30 19.57
CA LEU A 480 -7.76 -3.22 19.42
C LEU A 480 -9.17 -3.67 19.83
N PRO A 481 -9.98 -2.77 20.42
CA PRO A 481 -11.41 -3.02 20.56
C PRO A 481 -12.07 -3.24 19.20
N ALA A 482 -13.12 -4.07 19.18
CA ALA A 482 -13.78 -4.48 17.94
C ALA A 482 -14.18 -3.33 16.99
N PRO A 483 -14.74 -2.19 17.45
CA PRO A 483 -15.04 -1.06 16.57
C PRO A 483 -13.80 -0.48 15.87
N TYR A 484 -12.64 -0.50 16.54
CA TYR A 484 -11.39 -0.04 15.95
C TYR A 484 -10.80 -1.05 14.97
N LEU A 485 -10.87 -2.35 15.29
CA LEU A 485 -10.42 -3.42 14.39
C LEU A 485 -11.24 -3.45 13.09
N MET A 486 -12.55 -3.17 13.19
CA MET A 486 -13.45 -3.11 12.04
C MET A 486 -13.03 -2.05 11.00
N HIS A 487 -12.31 -1.00 11.42
CA HIS A 487 -11.76 -0.01 10.48
C HIS A 487 -10.70 -0.59 9.54
N ASP A 488 -10.03 -1.68 9.89
CA ASP A 488 -9.07 -2.32 8.97
C ASP A 488 -9.78 -2.81 7.68
N LEU A 489 -11.06 -3.18 7.77
CA LEU A 489 -11.90 -3.51 6.62
C LEU A 489 -12.70 -2.30 6.09
N GLN A 490 -13.44 -1.60 6.95
CA GLN A 490 -14.27 -0.46 6.52
C GLN A 490 -13.43 0.68 5.95
N THR A 491 -12.45 1.16 6.70
CA THR A 491 -11.58 2.24 6.26
C THR A 491 -10.53 1.72 5.28
N GLY A 492 -9.86 0.62 5.62
CA GLY A 492 -8.76 0.07 4.82
C GLY A 492 -9.19 -0.41 3.44
N HIS A 493 -10.40 -0.97 3.31
CA HIS A 493 -10.92 -1.48 2.04
C HIS A 493 -12.09 -0.69 1.48
N PHE A 494 -13.20 -0.52 2.22
CA PHE A 494 -14.40 0.10 1.64
C PHE A 494 -14.17 1.55 1.26
N VAL A 495 -13.61 2.35 2.19
CA VAL A 495 -13.33 3.77 1.98
C VAL A 495 -12.09 4.01 1.11
N THR A 496 -11.08 3.14 1.18
CA THR A 496 -9.78 3.39 0.51
C THR A 496 -9.63 2.67 -0.83
N VAL A 497 -10.51 1.72 -1.14
CA VAL A 497 -10.53 0.99 -2.42
C VAL A 497 -11.90 1.07 -3.08
N LEU A 498 -12.95 0.57 -2.42
CA LEU A 498 -14.27 0.42 -3.06
C LEU A 498 -14.94 1.75 -3.37
N ARG A 499 -14.72 2.81 -2.57
CA ARG A 499 -15.19 4.17 -2.87
C ARG A 499 -14.70 4.67 -4.22
N TYR A 500 -13.45 4.37 -4.58
CA TYR A 500 -12.90 4.77 -5.87
C TYR A 500 -13.35 3.85 -6.99
N LEU A 501 -13.44 2.54 -6.71
CA LEU A 501 -13.85 1.56 -7.70
C LEU A 501 -15.31 1.77 -8.13
N SER A 502 -16.20 2.01 -7.16
CA SER A 502 -17.63 2.25 -7.42
C SER A 502 -17.85 3.56 -8.21
N ALA A 503 -17.18 4.66 -7.82
CA ALA A 503 -17.21 5.90 -8.58
C ALA A 503 -16.69 5.73 -10.01
N LEU A 504 -15.56 5.03 -10.19
CA LEU A 504 -15.01 4.74 -11.52
C LEU A 504 -15.98 3.90 -12.37
N MET A 505 -16.57 2.84 -11.80
CA MET A 505 -17.54 2.01 -12.49
C MET A 505 -18.80 2.78 -12.89
N GLN A 506 -19.22 3.75 -12.07
CA GLN A 506 -20.33 4.65 -12.41
C GLN A 506 -19.94 5.61 -13.54
N GLU A 507 -18.77 6.25 -13.46
CA GLU A 507 -18.24 7.16 -14.48
C GLU A 507 -18.09 6.47 -15.85
N LYS A 508 -17.75 5.17 -15.85
CA LYS A 508 -17.66 4.34 -17.07
C LYS A 508 -18.98 3.69 -17.48
N SER A 509 -20.10 4.03 -16.83
CA SER A 509 -21.42 3.44 -17.09
C SER A 509 -21.44 1.91 -17.01
N ILE A 510 -20.63 1.32 -16.13
CA ILE A 510 -20.51 -0.12 -15.92
C ILE A 510 -21.55 -0.59 -14.90
N VAL A 511 -21.57 0.02 -13.70
CA VAL A 511 -22.52 -0.25 -12.61
C VAL A 511 -22.71 1.05 -11.81
N ALA A 512 -23.96 1.39 -11.47
CA ALA A 512 -24.27 2.50 -10.58
C ALA A 512 -23.84 2.22 -9.13
N GLU A 513 -23.41 3.24 -8.37
CA GLU A 513 -22.93 3.07 -7.00
C GLU A 513 -23.97 2.40 -6.08
N THR A 514 -25.26 2.72 -6.24
CA THR A 514 -26.34 2.08 -5.48
C THR A 514 -26.40 0.56 -5.72
N VAL A 515 -26.29 0.12 -6.96
CA VAL A 515 -26.26 -1.30 -7.32
C VAL A 515 -24.97 -1.97 -6.82
N PHE A 516 -23.84 -1.26 -6.89
CA PHE A 516 -22.55 -1.75 -6.40
C PHE A 516 -22.61 -2.09 -4.90
N TYR A 517 -23.13 -1.16 -4.08
CA TYR A 517 -23.19 -1.36 -2.64
C TYR A 517 -24.33 -2.26 -2.19
N ALA A 518 -25.42 -2.34 -2.95
CA ALA A 518 -26.45 -3.37 -2.73
C ALA A 518 -25.87 -4.78 -2.91
N ALA A 519 -25.09 -5.02 -3.99
CA ALA A 519 -24.44 -6.30 -4.22
C ALA A 519 -23.43 -6.69 -3.13
N LEU A 520 -22.72 -5.70 -2.57
CA LEU A 520 -21.83 -5.90 -1.42
C LEU A 520 -22.60 -6.25 -0.15
N ALA A 521 -23.69 -5.54 0.13
CA ALA A 521 -24.54 -5.80 1.29
C ALA A 521 -25.16 -7.20 1.21
N ASP A 522 -25.61 -7.62 0.03
CA ASP A 522 -26.14 -8.97 -0.19
C ASP A 522 -25.05 -10.03 0.00
N ALA A 523 -23.81 -9.76 -0.42
CA ALA A 523 -22.69 -10.69 -0.18
C ALA A 523 -22.43 -10.92 1.30
N ILE A 524 -22.44 -9.83 2.07
CA ILE A 524 -22.28 -9.90 3.53
C ILE A 524 -23.45 -10.65 4.17
N ARG A 525 -24.70 -10.38 3.76
CA ARG A 525 -25.89 -11.07 4.30
C ARG A 525 -25.91 -12.56 3.99
N ASP A 526 -25.57 -12.95 2.76
CA ASP A 526 -25.52 -14.35 2.36
C ASP A 526 -24.47 -15.11 3.16
N TYR A 527 -23.30 -14.50 3.36
CA TYR A 527 -22.26 -15.04 4.25
C TYR A 527 -22.75 -15.15 5.70
N GLN A 528 -23.37 -14.10 6.25
CA GLN A 528 -23.93 -14.15 7.60
C GLN A 528 -24.99 -15.26 7.76
N GLY A 529 -25.84 -15.45 6.75
CA GLY A 529 -26.85 -16.51 6.71
C GLY A 529 -26.26 -17.91 6.61
N ALA A 530 -25.13 -18.09 5.92
CA ALA A 530 -24.44 -19.37 5.77
C ALA A 530 -23.66 -19.80 7.03
N TYR A 531 -23.28 -18.85 7.90
CA TYR A 531 -22.46 -19.10 9.10
C TYR A 531 -23.17 -18.69 10.41
N PRO A 532 -24.33 -19.29 10.75
CA PRO A 532 -25.13 -18.85 11.91
C PRO A 532 -24.41 -19.02 13.25
N HIS A 533 -23.42 -19.91 13.35
CA HIS A 533 -22.60 -20.06 14.56
C HIS A 533 -21.74 -18.83 14.89
N LEU A 534 -21.55 -17.92 13.92
CA LEU A 534 -20.84 -16.65 14.09
C LEU A 534 -21.77 -15.47 14.39
N GLN A 535 -23.06 -15.69 14.68
CA GLN A 535 -24.02 -14.60 14.87
C GLN A 535 -23.58 -13.56 15.92
N GLU A 536 -23.04 -13.99 17.06
CA GLU A 536 -22.52 -13.07 18.08
C GLU A 536 -21.29 -12.30 17.58
N ARG A 537 -20.45 -12.93 16.76
CA ARG A 537 -19.29 -12.27 16.13
C ARG A 537 -19.71 -11.25 15.07
N PHE A 538 -20.78 -11.52 14.33
CA PHE A 538 -21.35 -10.55 13.38
C PHE A 538 -21.95 -9.35 14.11
N ALA A 539 -22.62 -9.57 15.25
CA ALA A 539 -23.11 -8.48 16.08
C ALA A 539 -21.94 -7.64 16.66
N LEU A 540 -20.82 -8.29 16.98
CA LEU A 540 -19.61 -7.61 17.46
C LEU A 540 -18.91 -6.79 16.37
N PHE A 541 -18.88 -7.29 15.13
CA PHE A 541 -18.27 -6.64 13.96
C PHE A 541 -19.33 -6.29 12.92
N ASP A 542 -20.32 -5.47 13.31
CA ASP A 542 -21.44 -5.13 12.44
C ASP A 542 -21.04 -4.17 11.32
N LEU A 543 -20.98 -4.68 10.08
CA LEU A 543 -20.67 -3.89 8.88
C LEU A 543 -21.89 -3.14 8.32
N LEU A 544 -23.10 -3.44 8.81
CA LEU A 544 -24.36 -2.90 8.31
C LEU A 544 -24.92 -1.84 9.28
N THR A 545 -24.05 -1.09 9.96
CA THR A 545 -24.43 0.05 10.81
C THR A 545 -24.89 1.26 9.97
N PRO A 546 -25.75 2.16 10.51
CA PRO A 546 -26.19 3.36 9.79
C PRO A 546 -25.06 4.30 9.37
N THR A 547 -24.02 4.38 10.21
CA THR A 547 -22.86 5.24 9.97
C THR A 547 -21.55 4.51 10.22
N ILE A 548 -20.47 5.05 9.62
CA ILE A 548 -19.09 4.62 9.85
C ILE A 548 -18.20 5.83 10.19
N LYS A 549 -17.08 5.62 10.88
CA LYS A 549 -16.14 6.73 11.16
C LYS A 549 -15.41 7.18 9.91
N ARG A 550 -15.32 8.50 9.72
CA ARG A 550 -14.46 9.10 8.70
C ARG A 550 -13.03 9.18 9.22
N VAL A 551 -12.11 8.51 8.54
CA VAL A 551 -10.67 8.61 8.82
C VAL A 551 -10.01 9.58 7.83
N CYS A 552 -9.37 10.62 8.37
CA CYS A 552 -8.72 11.68 7.63
C CYS A 552 -7.20 11.52 7.69
N ILE A 553 -6.58 11.07 6.59
CA ILE A 553 -5.13 10.79 6.56
C ILE A 553 -4.33 11.99 6.06
N ASN A 554 -4.93 12.86 5.24
CA ASN A 554 -4.25 14.06 4.73
C ASN A 554 -4.17 15.13 5.83
N ARG A 555 -5.23 15.27 6.63
CA ARG A 555 -5.21 16.13 7.83
C ARG A 555 -4.10 15.77 8.82
N VAL A 556 -3.82 14.48 8.98
CA VAL A 556 -2.70 14.01 9.80
C VAL A 556 -1.40 14.55 9.22
N ARG A 557 -1.16 14.37 7.92
CA ARG A 557 0.06 14.88 7.27
C ARG A 557 0.26 16.39 7.48
N PHE A 558 -0.80 17.18 7.35
CA PHE A 558 -0.75 18.63 7.53
C PHE A 558 -0.50 19.05 8.97
N LYS A 559 -1.19 18.42 9.93
CA LYS A 559 -1.02 18.72 11.36
C LYS A 559 0.34 18.25 11.90
N GLU A 560 0.74 17.05 11.51
CA GLU A 560 1.95 16.39 12.00
C GLU A 560 3.23 16.94 11.34
N GLY A 561 3.12 17.48 10.13
CA GLY A 561 4.24 18.07 9.41
C GLY A 561 5.32 17.06 9.03
N TYR A 562 6.58 17.51 9.01
CA TYR A 562 7.72 16.83 8.39
C TYR A 562 8.87 16.52 9.36
N GLY A 563 8.66 16.79 10.66
CA GLY A 563 9.65 16.54 11.70
C GLY A 563 9.79 15.07 12.08
N ASP A 564 10.92 14.76 12.72
CA ASP A 564 11.23 13.46 13.29
C ASP A 564 10.36 13.16 14.54
N ARG A 565 10.08 11.87 14.79
CA ARG A 565 9.19 11.39 15.86
C ARG A 565 9.67 10.08 16.45
N ALA A 566 9.40 9.86 17.73
CA ALA A 566 9.62 8.58 18.39
C ALA A 566 8.64 7.49 17.91
N GLU A 567 7.42 7.88 17.51
CA GLU A 567 6.38 6.96 17.04
C GLU A 567 5.76 7.39 15.72
N ARG A 568 5.06 6.45 15.06
CA ARG A 568 4.31 6.72 13.83
C ARG A 568 3.03 7.50 14.16
N PRO A 569 2.59 8.44 13.30
CA PRO A 569 1.40 9.24 13.56
C PRO A 569 0.13 8.39 13.56
N LEU A 570 -0.84 8.79 14.37
CA LEU A 570 -2.18 8.19 14.42
C LEU A 570 -3.15 8.96 13.52
N PRO A 571 -4.22 8.29 13.02
CA PRO A 571 -5.22 8.95 12.19
C PRO A 571 -6.02 10.01 12.96
N ILE A 572 -6.50 11.04 12.23
CA ILE A 572 -7.51 11.98 12.71
C ILE A 572 -8.89 11.49 12.27
N LEU A 573 -9.89 11.62 13.14
CA LEU A 573 -11.28 11.33 12.82
C LEU A 573 -12.04 12.60 12.42
N GLY A 574 -12.86 12.51 11.38
CA GLY A 574 -13.87 13.50 11.01
C GLY A 574 -15.24 13.14 11.57
N THR A 575 -16.30 13.79 11.07
CA THR A 575 -17.68 13.39 11.40
C THR A 575 -18.02 12.01 10.83
N ASP A 576 -19.03 11.36 11.38
CA ASP A 576 -19.47 10.05 10.90
C ASP A 576 -20.08 10.15 9.50
N LEU A 577 -19.78 9.17 8.64
CA LEU A 577 -20.29 9.02 7.29
C LEU A 577 -21.55 8.17 7.28
N ASN A 578 -22.50 8.45 6.40
CA ASN A 578 -23.57 7.50 6.08
C ASN A 578 -22.95 6.24 5.45
N ASN A 579 -23.38 5.06 5.90
CA ASN A 579 -22.89 3.80 5.38
C ASN A 579 -23.59 3.43 4.05
N PRO A 580 -22.88 3.36 2.90
CA PRO A 580 -23.49 3.04 1.62
C PRO A 580 -24.16 1.67 1.56
N LEU A 581 -23.73 0.71 2.37
CA LEU A 581 -24.31 -0.62 2.40
C LEU A 581 -25.78 -0.60 2.84
N LEU A 582 -26.17 0.33 3.71
CA LEU A 582 -27.57 0.51 4.12
C LEU A 582 -28.31 1.50 3.22
N SER A 583 -27.69 2.62 2.87
CA SER A 583 -28.36 3.66 2.07
C SER A 583 -28.70 3.16 0.66
N ALA A 584 -27.87 2.30 0.07
CA ALA A 584 -28.13 1.66 -1.21
C ALA A 584 -29.32 0.69 -1.18
N VAL A 585 -29.41 -0.14 -0.14
CA VAL A 585 -30.51 -1.10 0.02
C VAL A 585 -31.85 -0.37 0.15
N ASN A 586 -31.90 0.68 0.97
CA ASN A 586 -33.12 1.47 1.16
C ASN A 586 -33.56 2.21 -0.10
N ARG A 587 -32.62 2.70 -0.93
CA ARG A 587 -32.92 3.38 -2.21
C ARG A 587 -33.40 2.41 -3.28
N SER A 588 -32.80 1.22 -3.38
CA SER A 588 -33.24 0.20 -4.36
C SER A 588 -34.69 -0.24 -4.14
N GLN A 589 -35.14 -0.33 -2.88
CA GLN A 589 -36.52 -0.65 -2.53
C GLN A 589 -37.51 0.48 -2.87
N GLN A 590 -37.05 1.73 -2.89
CA GLN A 590 -37.86 2.90 -3.27
C GLN A 590 -37.92 3.10 -4.79
N GLU A 591 -36.92 2.66 -5.55
CA GLU A 591 -36.94 2.72 -7.03
C GLU A 591 -37.77 1.57 -7.65
N ILE A 592 -38.05 0.52 -6.88
CA ILE A 592 -38.90 -0.63 -7.28
C ILE A 592 -40.37 -0.44 -6.84
N ALA A 593 -40.64 0.42 -5.85
CA ALA A 593 -41.98 0.74 -5.34
C ALA A 593 -42.59 1.96 -6.04
#